data_AF-A0A2A9NJP0-F1
#
_entry.id   AF-A0A2A9NJP0-F1
#
_cell.length_a   1.000
_cell.length_b   1.000
_cell.length_c   1.000
_cell.angle_alpha   90.00
_cell.angle_beta   90.00
_cell.angle_gamma   90.00
#
_symmetry.space_group_name_H-M   'P 1'
#
loop_
_entity.id
_entity.type
_entity.pdbx_description
1 polymer ?
#
loop_
_entity_poly.entity_id
_entity_poly.type
_entity_poly.pdbx_seq_one_letter_code
_entity_poly.pdbx_strand_id
1 'polypeptide(L)'
;MHLAVLGIILLSQLPHAQTMPVSSGRLLIVPGRNNAECLTAKSNNNGAGIALQGCIGSDSQYWKFTGGRIVVFGNQCLEVADGTETDGTELRISTCRDGDHNQQWSYNVREKRISWSNANKCINLSTGDGAPVCTILRIVTMSLRIFGKSATSPPLFLNNLRMDNMALIGGIDCSSVEDFCLWAPPSPGMIGGKERDMVALCTQLGLGTRVIVNGTLKGAHFVKTPDYVQVTGVGDFTKMNIPAGSPEVELDSGGVDGRGNPIGGLLYGKTFGSALQYHEWVSFISDQTFCFTACIGPEAASHCNHIYDEMGCNWNIPANYGAGVFESCDGDSAQPMGVYGTSTFHQGQPQTPSPHPAPSSSNCQAIPTVSSVSLNLRRGTGHLENVGRVTPTPTIVLPTI
;
A
#
# COMPACT_ATOMS: atom_id res chain seq x y z
N MET A 1 6.81 49.90 48.01
CA MET A 1 7.72 49.85 46.85
C MET A 1 8.50 48.55 46.92
N HIS A 2 7.99 47.48 46.33
CA HIS A 2 8.68 46.20 46.17
C HIS A 2 8.42 45.75 44.73
N LEU A 3 9.47 45.77 43.90
CA LEU A 3 9.47 45.21 42.56
C LEU A 3 9.51 43.69 42.67
N ALA A 4 8.53 43.00 42.07
CA ALA A 4 8.64 41.59 41.75
C ALA A 4 8.96 41.47 40.26
N VAL A 5 10.15 40.99 39.95
CA VAL A 5 10.62 40.67 38.60
C VAL A 5 9.92 39.38 38.16
N LEU A 6 9.01 39.45 37.19
CA LEU A 6 8.52 38.27 36.48
C LEU A 6 9.58 37.82 35.47
N GLY A 7 10.29 36.73 35.78
CA GLY A 7 11.11 36.02 34.81
C GLY A 7 10.22 35.22 33.86
N ILE A 8 10.22 35.57 32.58
CA ILE A 8 9.62 34.78 31.51
C ILE A 8 10.55 33.59 31.25
N ILE A 9 10.14 32.40 31.70
CA ILE A 9 10.78 31.14 31.28
C ILE A 9 10.31 30.88 29.84
N LEU A 10 11.17 31.19 28.88
CA LEU A 10 11.03 30.69 27.51
C LEU A 10 11.24 29.17 27.57
N LEU A 11 10.15 28.41 27.60
CA LEU A 11 10.18 26.97 27.33
C LEU A 11 10.58 26.80 25.86
N SER A 12 11.85 26.48 25.62
CA SER A 12 12.33 25.99 24.33
C SER A 12 11.52 24.75 23.97
N GLN A 13 10.67 24.87 22.95
CA GLN A 13 9.97 23.72 22.38
C GLN A 13 11.03 22.80 21.76
N LEU A 14 11.28 21.66 22.41
CA LEU A 14 11.98 20.55 21.78
C LEU A 14 11.14 20.10 20.57
N PRO A 15 11.75 19.85 19.39
CA PRO A 15 11.02 19.29 18.27
C PRO A 15 10.44 17.95 18.72
N HIS A 16 9.13 17.83 18.57
CA HIS A 16 8.39 16.63 18.91
C HIS A 16 8.95 15.47 18.07
N ALA A 17 9.73 14.59 18.70
CA ALA A 17 9.99 13.27 18.16
C ALA A 17 8.64 12.55 18.08
N GLN A 18 8.02 12.56 16.90
CA GLN A 18 6.77 11.86 16.66
C GLN A 18 7.01 10.36 16.89
N THR A 19 6.43 9.85 17.97
CA THR A 19 6.51 8.44 18.35
C THR A 19 5.71 7.62 17.35
N MET A 20 6.39 6.72 16.65
CA MET A 20 5.78 5.67 15.83
C MET A 20 4.74 4.88 16.66
N PRO A 21 3.51 4.65 16.16
CA PRO A 21 2.55 3.73 16.80
C PRO A 21 2.83 2.25 16.49
N VAL A 22 3.89 1.92 15.75
CA VAL A 22 4.23 0.53 15.41
C VAL A 22 5.10 -0.05 16.52
N SER A 23 4.48 -0.96 17.28
CA SER A 23 5.06 -1.84 18.29
C SER A 23 6.48 -2.29 17.96
N SER A 24 7.34 -2.31 18.97
CA SER A 24 8.73 -2.80 19.10
C SER A 24 9.14 -4.11 18.39
N GLY A 25 8.79 -4.30 17.12
CA GLY A 25 8.95 -5.53 16.34
C GLY A 25 10.03 -5.46 15.26
N ARG A 26 10.22 -6.60 14.58
CA ARG A 26 11.12 -6.77 13.43
C ARG A 26 10.53 -6.08 12.19
N LEU A 27 11.25 -5.12 11.64
CA LEU A 27 10.91 -4.33 10.47
C LEU A 27 11.81 -4.73 9.30
N LEU A 28 11.25 -4.79 8.10
CA LEU A 28 12.03 -4.70 6.88
C LEU A 28 12.06 -3.23 6.47
N ILE A 29 13.18 -2.76 5.94
CA ILE A 29 13.27 -1.42 5.36
C ILE A 29 13.54 -1.62 3.88
N VAL A 30 12.75 -0.97 3.03
CA VAL A 30 12.87 -1.09 1.57
C VAL A 30 13.10 0.29 0.95
N PRO A 31 13.81 0.39 -0.18
CA PRO A 31 13.89 1.63 -0.93
C PRO A 31 12.57 1.88 -1.66
N GLY A 32 12.09 3.13 -1.63
CA GLY A 32 10.82 3.53 -2.25
C GLY A 32 10.78 3.33 -3.76
N ARG A 33 11.95 3.30 -4.43
CA ARG A 33 12.06 2.98 -5.87
C ARG A 33 12.00 1.48 -6.18
N ASN A 34 12.37 0.61 -5.23
CA ASN A 34 12.40 -0.84 -5.42
C ASN A 34 12.09 -1.59 -4.12
N ASN A 35 10.81 -1.79 -3.86
CA ASN A 35 10.29 -2.60 -2.75
C ASN A 35 10.52 -4.12 -2.87
N ALA A 36 11.19 -4.61 -3.94
CA ALA A 36 11.62 -6.01 -4.02
C ALA A 36 12.93 -6.27 -3.25
N GLU A 37 13.64 -5.21 -2.86
CA GLU A 37 14.91 -5.27 -2.14
C GLU A 37 14.78 -4.73 -0.71
N CYS A 38 15.50 -5.33 0.20
CA CYS A 38 15.53 -5.00 1.61
C CYS A 38 16.91 -4.49 2.01
N LEU A 39 16.90 -3.47 2.86
CA LEU A 39 18.06 -2.94 3.55
C LEU A 39 18.70 -4.04 4.38
N THR A 40 19.95 -4.37 4.06
CA THR A 40 20.67 -5.50 4.63
C THR A 40 22.02 -5.04 5.18
N ALA A 41 22.27 -5.28 6.46
CA ALA A 41 23.60 -5.10 7.03
C ALA A 41 24.55 -6.18 6.51
N LYS A 42 25.69 -5.81 5.91
CA LYS A 42 26.63 -6.77 5.30
C LYS A 42 27.26 -7.75 6.32
N SER A 43 27.35 -7.36 7.59
CA SER A 43 27.78 -8.22 8.70
C SER A 43 27.35 -7.60 10.05
N ASN A 44 27.61 -8.29 11.17
CA ASN A 44 27.38 -7.78 12.53
C ASN A 44 28.64 -7.14 13.15
N ASN A 45 29.41 -6.40 12.34
CA ASN A 45 30.60 -5.68 12.78
C ASN A 45 30.36 -4.18 12.71
N ASN A 46 30.90 -3.41 13.65
CA ASN A 46 30.92 -1.96 13.56
C ASN A 46 31.59 -1.53 12.25
N GLY A 47 30.98 -0.56 11.57
CA GLY A 47 31.43 -0.07 10.27
C GLY A 47 30.98 -0.92 9.09
N ALA A 48 30.23 -2.01 9.30
CA ALA A 48 29.72 -2.80 8.19
C ALA A 48 28.75 -1.97 7.35
N GLY A 49 29.04 -1.87 6.05
CA GLY A 49 28.19 -1.15 5.11
C GLY A 49 26.83 -1.79 4.93
N ILE A 50 25.94 -1.04 4.29
CA ILE A 50 24.59 -1.48 3.94
C ILE A 50 24.54 -1.95 2.49
N ALA A 51 23.70 -2.95 2.21
CA ALA A 51 23.40 -3.44 0.88
C ALA A 51 21.87 -3.51 0.66
N LEU A 52 21.46 -3.41 -0.59
CA LEU A 52 20.11 -3.81 -1.02
C LEU A 52 20.20 -5.24 -1.56
N GLN A 53 19.37 -6.12 -1.01
CA GLN A 53 19.32 -7.53 -1.39
C GLN A 53 17.86 -7.99 -1.41
N GLY A 54 17.55 -9.06 -2.13
CA GLY A 54 16.22 -9.66 -2.07
C GLY A 54 15.76 -9.88 -0.63
N CYS A 55 14.49 -9.58 -0.37
CA CYS A 55 13.89 -9.71 0.96
C CYS A 55 13.73 -11.19 1.36
N ILE A 56 14.77 -11.76 1.98
CA ILE A 56 14.86 -13.18 2.38
C ILE A 56 14.52 -13.39 3.86
N GLY A 57 14.38 -12.32 4.64
CA GLY A 57 14.01 -12.40 6.06
C GLY A 57 15.13 -12.93 6.96
N SER A 58 16.38 -12.60 6.62
CA SER A 58 17.55 -12.89 7.47
C SER A 58 17.67 -11.90 8.63
N ASP A 59 18.44 -12.24 9.68
CA ASP A 59 18.65 -11.36 10.83
C ASP A 59 19.29 -10.01 10.46
N SER A 60 20.12 -10.00 9.42
CA SER A 60 20.71 -8.78 8.83
C SER A 60 19.71 -7.85 8.15
N GLN A 61 18.48 -8.31 7.91
CA GLN A 61 17.40 -7.53 7.29
C GLN A 61 16.36 -7.06 8.31
N TYR A 62 16.45 -7.50 9.58
CA TYR A 62 15.49 -7.15 10.62
C TYR A 62 15.94 -5.96 11.45
N TRP A 63 15.22 -4.87 11.26
CA TRP A 63 15.45 -3.60 11.92
C TRP A 63 14.41 -3.34 13.00
N LYS A 64 14.72 -2.48 13.96
CA LYS A 64 13.81 -1.99 14.99
C LYS A 64 13.94 -0.48 15.07
N PHE A 65 12.84 0.23 14.91
CA PHE A 65 12.82 1.68 15.13
C PHE A 65 12.50 1.99 16.60
N THR A 66 13.41 2.61 17.33
CA THR A 66 13.21 2.89 18.76
C THR A 66 14.01 4.09 19.24
N GLY A 67 13.36 5.04 19.92
CA GLY A 67 14.02 6.27 20.38
C GLY A 67 14.63 7.09 19.24
N GLY A 68 14.04 7.01 18.04
CA GLY A 68 14.57 7.62 16.82
C GLY A 68 15.88 6.99 16.31
N ARG A 69 16.23 5.79 16.77
CA ARG A 69 17.31 4.97 16.20
C ARG A 69 16.73 3.81 15.40
N ILE A 70 17.49 3.34 14.41
CA ILE A 70 17.16 2.17 13.61
C ILE A 70 18.18 1.07 13.96
N VAL A 71 17.73 0.02 14.64
CA VAL A 71 18.58 -0.98 15.29
C VAL A 71 18.50 -2.34 14.60
N VAL A 72 19.62 -2.98 14.34
CA VAL A 72 19.79 -4.38 13.89
C VAL A 72 20.66 -5.16 14.88
N PHE A 73 20.56 -6.48 14.89
CA PHE A 73 21.33 -7.37 15.77
C PHE A 73 21.28 -7.04 17.27
N GLY A 74 20.26 -6.30 17.71
CA GLY A 74 20.03 -5.92 19.11
C GLY A 74 20.74 -4.64 19.58
N ASN A 75 21.94 -4.32 19.08
CA ASN A 75 22.70 -3.14 19.54
C ASN A 75 23.54 -2.44 18.43
N GLN A 76 23.25 -2.73 17.17
CA GLN A 76 23.87 -2.05 16.03
C GLN A 76 22.89 -1.06 15.43
N CYS A 77 23.27 0.20 15.32
CA CYS A 77 22.44 1.28 14.82
C CYS A 77 22.84 1.66 13.39
N LEU A 78 21.86 1.89 12.53
CA LEU A 78 22.05 2.51 11.22
C LEU A 78 22.61 3.92 11.40
N GLU A 79 23.70 4.22 10.71
CA GLU A 79 24.47 5.43 10.88
C GLU A 79 24.84 6.03 9.52
N VAL A 80 24.76 7.36 9.40
CA VAL A 80 25.39 8.11 8.31
C VAL A 80 26.90 8.13 8.57
N ALA A 81 27.69 7.56 7.66
CA ALA A 81 29.13 7.40 7.86
C ALA A 81 29.80 8.74 8.25
N ASP A 82 30.39 8.73 9.45
CA ASP A 82 31.11 9.85 10.06
C ASP A 82 30.29 11.15 10.22
N GLY A 83 28.96 11.08 10.10
CA GLY A 83 28.08 12.26 10.20
C GLY A 83 28.18 13.22 9.01
N THR A 84 28.67 12.73 7.87
CA THR A 84 29.00 13.59 6.73
C THR A 84 27.73 14.13 6.05
N GLU A 85 27.51 15.45 6.10
CA GLU A 85 26.34 16.15 5.53
C GLU A 85 26.41 16.39 4.01
N THR A 86 27.00 15.46 3.27
CA THR A 86 27.06 15.48 1.80
C THR A 86 26.02 14.55 1.21
N ASP A 87 25.39 14.96 0.10
CA ASP A 87 24.53 14.04 -0.64
C ASP A 87 25.35 12.87 -1.14
N GLY A 88 24.80 11.67 -0.97
CA GLY A 88 25.44 10.44 -1.39
C GLY A 88 26.38 9.82 -0.33
N THR A 89 26.43 10.34 0.90
CA THR A 89 27.15 9.68 2.00
C THR A 89 26.62 8.26 2.20
N GLU A 90 27.54 7.31 2.40
CA GLU A 90 27.22 5.90 2.60
C GLU A 90 26.60 5.66 3.99
N LEU A 91 25.75 4.62 4.06
CA LEU A 91 25.27 4.08 5.33
C LEU A 91 26.11 2.93 5.80
N ARG A 92 26.26 2.84 7.12
CA ARG A 92 26.86 1.70 7.82
C ARG A 92 26.07 1.39 9.08
N ILE A 93 26.42 0.28 9.73
CA ILE A 93 26.02 0.03 11.11
C ILE A 93 27.17 0.36 12.06
N SER A 94 26.83 0.78 13.27
CA SER A 94 27.78 1.03 14.35
C SER A 94 27.13 0.73 15.68
N THR A 95 27.90 0.58 16.75
CA THR A 95 27.33 0.37 18.09
C THR A 95 26.40 1.53 18.44
N CYS A 96 25.19 1.20 18.88
CA CYS A 96 24.21 2.20 19.27
C CYS A 96 24.72 3.10 20.40
N ARG A 97 24.58 4.40 20.24
CA ARG A 97 24.96 5.41 21.23
C ARG A 97 23.80 6.38 21.46
N ASP A 98 23.49 6.65 22.72
CA ASP A 98 22.44 7.61 23.06
C ASP A 98 22.91 9.04 22.74
N GLY A 99 22.07 9.82 22.06
CA GLY A 99 22.40 11.19 21.65
C GLY A 99 23.39 11.30 20.48
N ASP A 100 23.79 10.18 19.88
CA ASP A 100 24.62 10.21 18.68
C ASP A 100 23.78 10.66 17.49
N HIS A 101 24.07 11.87 17.02
CA HIS A 101 23.34 12.51 15.94
C HIS A 101 23.44 11.72 14.63
N ASN A 102 24.54 11.02 14.39
CA ASN A 102 24.73 10.23 13.16
C ASN A 102 23.78 9.04 13.09
N GLN A 103 23.20 8.64 14.23
CA GLN A 103 22.30 7.50 14.40
C GLN A 103 20.84 7.93 14.62
N GLN A 104 20.54 9.22 14.42
CA GLN A 104 19.25 9.82 14.73
C GLN A 104 18.37 9.98 13.48
N TRP A 105 17.25 9.28 13.47
CA TRP A 105 16.32 9.18 12.36
C TRP A 105 14.94 9.67 12.76
N SER A 106 14.26 10.32 11.82
CA SER A 106 12.85 10.66 11.88
C SER A 106 12.07 9.80 10.89
N TYR A 107 10.83 9.51 11.22
CA TYR A 107 9.92 8.81 10.33
C TYR A 107 8.64 9.62 10.14
N ASN A 108 8.35 9.98 8.89
CA ASN A 108 7.08 10.57 8.50
C ASN A 108 6.09 9.44 8.22
N VAL A 109 5.06 9.32 9.06
CA VAL A 109 4.03 8.28 8.96
C VAL A 109 3.15 8.38 7.72
N ARG A 110 2.90 9.60 7.23
CA ARG A 110 2.05 9.85 6.06
C ARG A 110 2.80 9.55 4.76
N GLU A 111 4.05 10.01 4.67
CA GLU A 111 4.93 9.75 3.52
C GLU A 111 5.61 8.38 3.59
N LYS A 112 5.42 7.65 4.69
CA LYS A 112 6.13 6.42 5.05
C LYS A 112 7.65 6.54 4.86
N ARG A 113 8.20 7.70 5.15
CA ARG A 113 9.57 8.12 4.80
C ARG A 113 10.46 8.20 6.03
N ILE A 114 11.60 7.53 5.97
CA ILE A 114 12.71 7.72 6.92
C ILE A 114 13.59 8.87 6.43
N SER A 115 13.91 9.80 7.32
CA SER A 115 14.85 10.90 7.08
C SER A 115 15.87 11.00 8.22
N TRP A 116 17.08 11.45 7.92
CA TRP A 116 18.08 11.75 8.95
C TRP A 116 17.71 13.06 9.66
N SER A 117 17.67 13.05 10.99
CA SER A 117 16.89 14.05 11.74
C SER A 117 17.40 15.50 11.67
N ASN A 118 18.65 15.75 11.27
CA ASN A 118 19.16 17.14 11.15
C ASN A 118 19.55 17.55 9.73
N ALA A 119 19.23 16.77 8.69
CA ALA A 119 19.65 17.16 7.36
C ALA A 119 18.66 16.75 6.26
N ASN A 120 18.31 17.71 5.41
CA ASN A 120 17.61 17.48 4.14
C ASN A 120 18.61 16.94 3.10
N LYS A 121 19.22 15.79 3.38
CA LYS A 121 20.26 15.18 2.54
C LYS A 121 19.80 13.88 1.93
N CYS A 122 20.26 13.62 0.71
CA CYS A 122 20.05 12.38 -0.01
C CYS A 122 21.10 11.36 0.43
N ILE A 123 20.65 10.19 0.88
CA ILE A 123 21.55 9.13 1.35
C ILE A 123 21.78 8.12 0.22
N ASN A 124 23.02 7.65 0.08
CA ASN A 124 23.35 6.63 -0.90
C ASN A 124 23.06 5.23 -0.35
N LEU A 125 22.13 4.54 -0.98
CA LEU A 125 22.00 3.10 -0.89
C LEU A 125 22.68 2.55 -2.15
N SER A 126 23.97 2.21 -2.04
CA SER A 126 24.75 1.75 -3.19
C SER A 126 24.10 0.50 -3.80
N THR A 127 23.26 0.67 -4.82
CA THR A 127 23.07 -0.32 -5.88
C THR A 127 24.34 -0.27 -6.69
N GLY A 128 25.03 -1.40 -6.85
CA GLY A 128 26.15 -1.45 -7.79
C GLY A 128 25.73 -0.80 -9.11
N ASP A 129 26.57 0.13 -9.58
CA ASP A 129 26.48 0.90 -10.82
C ASP A 129 25.47 2.07 -10.89
N GLY A 130 25.99 3.29 -10.72
CA GLY A 130 25.33 4.54 -11.14
C GLY A 130 25.13 5.59 -10.03
N ALA A 131 25.10 6.87 -10.41
CA ALA A 131 25.08 8.06 -9.55
C ALA A 131 24.10 7.99 -8.34
N PRO A 132 24.39 8.71 -7.22
CA PRO A 132 23.59 8.65 -6.00
C PRO A 132 22.15 9.06 -6.27
N VAL A 133 21.26 8.08 -6.32
CA VAL A 133 19.82 8.34 -6.42
C VAL A 133 19.31 8.62 -5.01
N CYS A 134 18.73 9.79 -4.80
CA CYS A 134 18.06 10.14 -3.55
C CYS A 134 17.00 9.07 -3.23
N THR A 135 17.33 8.14 -2.34
CA THR A 135 16.49 6.98 -2.09
C THR A 135 15.72 7.19 -0.81
N ILE A 136 14.40 7.28 -0.95
CA ILE A 136 13.48 7.34 0.18
C ILE A 136 13.44 5.95 0.81
N LEU A 137 13.93 5.82 2.04
CA LEU A 137 13.79 4.58 2.82
C LEU A 137 12.40 4.52 3.43
N ARG A 138 11.72 3.38 3.26
CA ARG A 138 10.38 3.14 3.79
C ARG A 138 10.38 1.96 4.75
N ILE A 139 9.59 2.04 5.82
CA ILE A 139 9.40 0.92 6.76
C ILE A 139 8.32 0.00 6.20
N VAL A 140 8.64 -1.28 6.06
CA VAL A 140 7.71 -2.35 5.74
C VAL A 140 7.58 -3.25 6.96
N THR A 141 6.38 -3.32 7.53
CA THR A 141 6.07 -4.37 8.50
C THR A 141 6.01 -5.70 7.75
N MET A 142 6.79 -6.69 8.20
CA MET A 142 6.81 -8.01 7.60
C MET A 142 5.44 -8.68 7.75
N SER A 143 4.62 -8.61 6.71
CA SER A 143 3.48 -9.51 6.56
C SER A 143 4.03 -10.78 5.91
N LEU A 144 4.06 -11.84 6.71
CA LEU A 144 4.42 -13.20 6.39
C LEU A 144 4.19 -13.55 4.90
N ARG A 145 5.19 -14.14 4.23
CA ARG A 145 4.96 -14.83 2.95
C ARG A 145 3.90 -15.92 3.20
N ILE A 146 2.64 -15.69 2.84
CA ILE A 146 1.61 -16.74 2.85
C ILE A 146 1.57 -17.36 1.45
N PHE A 147 2.55 -18.20 1.15
CA PHE A 147 2.36 -19.23 0.14
C PHE A 147 1.88 -20.48 0.85
N GLY A 148 0.60 -20.81 0.65
CA GLY A 148 0.01 -22.10 0.97
C GLY A 148 -0.64 -22.20 2.34
N LYS A 149 -1.98 -22.08 2.40
CA LYS A 149 -2.82 -22.90 3.29
C LYS A 149 -4.30 -22.87 2.88
N SER A 150 -4.94 -24.02 3.08
CA SER A 150 -6.27 -24.45 2.63
C SER A 150 -7.44 -23.61 3.18
N ALA A 151 -8.50 -23.53 2.38
CA ALA A 151 -9.72 -22.73 2.52
C ALA A 151 -10.63 -23.04 3.73
N THR A 152 -10.15 -23.75 4.76
CA THR A 152 -10.97 -24.22 5.88
C THR A 152 -10.48 -23.81 7.28
N SER A 153 -9.51 -22.89 7.37
CA SER A 153 -9.01 -22.38 8.66
C SER A 153 -9.71 -21.07 9.06
N PRO A 154 -10.11 -20.86 10.33
CA PRO A 154 -10.52 -19.54 10.81
C PRO A 154 -9.36 -18.53 10.68
N PRO A 155 -9.63 -17.22 10.49
CA PRO A 155 -8.60 -16.22 10.23
C PRO A 155 -7.61 -16.16 11.39
N LEU A 156 -6.32 -16.28 11.07
CA LEU A 156 -5.24 -16.17 12.04
C LEU A 156 -5.10 -14.70 12.46
N PHE A 157 -5.32 -14.43 13.74
CA PHE A 157 -4.89 -13.19 14.40
C PHE A 157 -3.38 -13.25 14.57
N LEU A 158 -2.63 -12.66 13.64
CA LEU A 158 -1.27 -12.19 13.94
C LEU A 158 -1.44 -10.80 14.53
N ASN A 159 -0.94 -10.59 15.75
CA ASN A 159 -1.12 -9.37 16.54
C ASN A 159 -1.02 -8.11 15.65
N ASN A 160 -2.20 -7.53 15.36
CA ASN A 160 -2.48 -6.30 14.60
C ASN A 160 -2.69 -6.37 13.06
N LEU A 161 -2.76 -7.54 12.42
CA LEU A 161 -3.20 -7.64 11.02
C LEU A 161 -4.33 -8.66 10.87
N ARG A 162 -5.53 -8.21 10.46
CA ARG A 162 -6.59 -9.10 9.97
C ARG A 162 -6.23 -9.53 8.56
N MET A 163 -6.08 -10.82 8.30
CA MET A 163 -5.90 -11.34 6.93
C MET A 163 -7.10 -11.00 6.02
N ASP A 164 -8.27 -10.71 6.61
CA ASP A 164 -9.50 -10.29 5.93
C ASP A 164 -9.35 -8.98 5.13
N ASN A 165 -8.32 -8.18 5.41
CA ASN A 165 -8.12 -6.82 4.86
C ASN A 165 -7.04 -6.77 3.76
N MET A 166 -6.41 -7.91 3.43
CA MET A 166 -5.44 -7.99 2.34
C MET A 166 -6.16 -7.91 1.00
N ALA A 167 -5.91 -6.85 0.24
CA ALA A 167 -6.29 -6.80 -1.17
C ALA A 167 -5.11 -7.34 -1.99
N LEU A 168 -5.38 -8.36 -2.78
CA LEU A 168 -4.45 -8.79 -3.82
C LEU A 168 -4.92 -8.16 -5.13
N ILE A 169 -4.19 -7.18 -5.62
CA ILE A 169 -4.22 -6.87 -7.06
C ILE A 169 -3.13 -7.72 -7.69
N GLY A 170 -3.31 -9.04 -7.66
CA GLY A 170 -2.46 -9.92 -8.46
C GLY A 170 -2.26 -11.28 -7.87
N GLY A 171 -3.21 -12.17 -8.13
CA GLY A 171 -3.06 -13.58 -7.85
C GLY A 171 -3.49 -14.46 -9.01
N ILE A 172 -2.51 -14.65 -9.90
CA ILE A 172 -2.52 -15.38 -11.18
C ILE A 172 -3.13 -14.50 -12.29
N ASP A 173 -2.26 -13.58 -12.72
CA ASP A 173 -2.39 -12.53 -13.74
C ASP A 173 -3.30 -11.32 -13.42
N CYS A 174 -2.89 -10.49 -12.45
CA CYS A 174 -3.13 -9.04 -12.55
C CYS A 174 -2.26 -8.44 -13.65
N SER A 175 -2.68 -8.70 -14.87
CA SER A 175 -2.35 -7.96 -16.07
C SER A 175 -3.64 -7.51 -16.77
N SER A 176 -4.80 -7.61 -16.09
CA SER A 176 -6.09 -7.42 -16.74
C SER A 176 -7.22 -7.03 -15.77
N VAL A 177 -8.32 -6.58 -16.36
CA VAL A 177 -9.61 -6.27 -15.75
C VAL A 177 -10.28 -7.44 -15.03
N GLU A 178 -9.79 -8.67 -15.20
CA GLU A 178 -10.37 -9.87 -14.58
C GLU A 178 -9.84 -10.17 -13.17
N ASP A 179 -8.74 -9.55 -12.74
CA ASP A 179 -8.08 -9.82 -11.45
C ASP A 179 -7.92 -8.48 -10.71
N PHE A 180 -8.78 -8.20 -9.74
CA PHE A 180 -8.59 -7.10 -8.78
C PHE A 180 -9.50 -7.30 -7.56
N CYS A 181 -9.24 -6.51 -6.51
CA CYS A 181 -10.08 -6.44 -5.32
C CYS A 181 -10.50 -5.00 -5.05
N LEU A 182 -11.65 -4.85 -4.39
CA LEU A 182 -12.14 -3.61 -3.83
C LEU A 182 -12.36 -3.80 -2.33
N TRP A 183 -12.13 -2.76 -1.55
CA TRP A 183 -12.50 -2.74 -0.14
C TRP A 183 -13.95 -2.30 0.02
N ALA A 184 -14.68 -2.99 0.90
CA ALA A 184 -16.04 -2.63 1.25
C ALA A 184 -16.38 -3.03 2.68
N PRO A 185 -17.50 -2.52 3.25
CA PRO A 185 -17.91 -2.85 4.60
C PRO A 185 -18.11 -4.37 4.80
N PRO A 186 -17.63 -4.96 5.91
CA PRO A 186 -17.90 -6.36 6.23
C PRO A 186 -19.37 -6.63 6.57
N SER A 187 -20.13 -5.57 6.88
CA SER A 187 -21.57 -5.57 7.13
C SER A 187 -22.19 -4.26 6.65
N PRO A 188 -23.48 -4.26 6.28
CA PRO A 188 -24.16 -3.07 5.75
C PRO A 188 -23.89 -1.79 6.56
N GLY A 189 -23.50 -0.71 5.88
CA GLY A 189 -23.34 0.60 6.50
C GLY A 189 -22.51 1.59 5.68
N MET A 190 -22.57 2.86 6.07
CA MET A 190 -21.86 3.95 5.40
C MET A 190 -20.34 3.73 5.45
N ILE A 191 -19.66 3.99 4.33
CA ILE A 191 -18.22 3.76 4.19
C ILE A 191 -17.45 4.64 5.18
N GLY A 192 -17.75 5.94 5.24
CA GLY A 192 -17.08 6.90 6.14
C GLY A 192 -17.13 6.54 7.63
N GLY A 193 -18.10 5.73 8.07
CA GLY A 193 -18.19 5.25 9.46
C GLY A 193 -17.48 3.91 9.72
N LYS A 194 -16.94 3.28 8.68
CA LYS A 194 -16.38 1.93 8.71
C LYS A 194 -15.01 1.83 8.01
N GLU A 195 -14.44 2.93 7.52
CA GLU A 195 -13.21 2.94 6.69
C GLU A 195 -12.09 2.09 7.26
N ARG A 196 -11.91 2.13 8.59
CA ARG A 196 -10.87 1.37 9.31
C ARG A 196 -11.09 -0.15 9.30
N ASP A 197 -12.33 -0.61 9.13
CA ASP A 197 -12.77 -2.00 9.25
C ASP A 197 -13.17 -2.63 7.90
N MET A 198 -12.88 -1.98 6.77
CA MET A 198 -13.19 -2.50 5.44
C MET A 198 -12.47 -3.83 5.18
N VAL A 199 -13.11 -4.67 4.38
CA VAL A 199 -12.58 -5.98 3.96
C VAL A 199 -12.44 -6.06 2.45
N ALA A 200 -11.50 -6.87 1.97
CA ALA A 200 -11.29 -7.06 0.54
C ALA A 200 -12.31 -8.03 -0.06
N LEU A 201 -12.95 -7.62 -1.16
CA LEU A 201 -13.75 -8.46 -2.06
C LEU A 201 -13.08 -8.46 -3.44
N CYS A 202 -12.84 -9.63 -4.02
CA CYS A 202 -12.07 -9.79 -5.26
C CYS A 202 -12.90 -10.39 -6.38
N THR A 203 -12.50 -10.13 -7.61
CA THR A 203 -13.11 -10.70 -8.81
C THR A 203 -12.90 -12.20 -8.91
N GLN A 204 -11.77 -12.73 -8.41
CA GLN A 204 -11.43 -14.16 -8.51
C GLN A 204 -11.42 -14.91 -7.18
N LEU A 205 -11.78 -16.18 -7.24
CA LEU A 205 -11.71 -17.16 -6.15
C LEU A 205 -10.29 -17.74 -6.05
N GLY A 206 -9.64 -17.62 -4.89
CA GLY A 206 -8.31 -18.21 -4.63
C GLY A 206 -7.35 -17.32 -3.83
N LEU A 207 -7.75 -16.08 -3.53
CA LEU A 207 -6.92 -15.07 -2.87
C LEU A 207 -7.08 -15.04 -1.34
N GLY A 208 -7.79 -16.03 -0.75
CA GLY A 208 -8.11 -16.05 0.68
C GLY A 208 -9.11 -14.96 1.13
N THR A 209 -9.73 -14.28 0.17
CA THR A 209 -10.62 -13.12 0.35
C THR A 209 -12.06 -13.45 -0.05
N ARG A 210 -12.96 -12.48 0.18
CA ARG A 210 -14.36 -12.55 -0.27
C ARG A 210 -14.45 -12.32 -1.78
N VAL A 211 -15.54 -12.71 -2.40
CA VAL A 211 -15.72 -12.61 -3.85
C VAL A 211 -16.77 -11.57 -4.19
N ILE A 212 -16.48 -10.75 -5.19
CA ILE A 212 -17.46 -9.84 -5.80
C ILE A 212 -18.48 -10.69 -6.54
N VAL A 213 -19.74 -10.60 -6.12
CA VAL A 213 -20.84 -11.37 -6.72
C VAL A 213 -21.01 -11.00 -8.20
N ASN A 214 -21.29 -12.00 -9.04
CA ASN A 214 -21.53 -11.77 -10.47
C ASN A 214 -22.66 -10.75 -10.70
N GLY A 215 -22.44 -9.86 -11.67
CA GLY A 215 -23.37 -8.78 -12.00
C GLY A 215 -23.37 -7.61 -11.01
N THR A 216 -22.47 -7.59 -10.02
CA THR A 216 -22.11 -6.38 -9.25
C THR A 216 -21.40 -5.38 -10.15
N LEU A 217 -20.33 -5.79 -10.85
CA LEU A 217 -19.65 -4.93 -11.80
C LEU A 217 -20.50 -4.73 -13.06
N LYS A 218 -20.65 -3.48 -13.50
CA LYS A 218 -21.35 -3.08 -14.72
C LYS A 218 -20.40 -2.50 -15.77
N GLY A 219 -19.20 -2.10 -15.37
CA GLY A 219 -18.07 -1.78 -16.24
C GLY A 219 -16.80 -1.75 -15.41
N ALA A 220 -15.68 -2.08 -16.02
CA ALA A 220 -14.36 -1.97 -15.43
C ALA A 220 -13.30 -1.70 -16.51
N HIS A 221 -12.40 -0.77 -16.24
CA HIS A 221 -11.33 -0.34 -17.12
C HIS A 221 -10.02 -0.46 -16.37
N PHE A 222 -9.19 -1.42 -16.79
CA PHE A 222 -7.86 -1.62 -16.23
C PHE A 222 -6.83 -0.93 -17.11
N VAL A 223 -5.92 -0.17 -16.51
CA VAL A 223 -4.79 0.44 -17.22
C VAL A 223 -3.49 0.16 -16.49
N LYS A 224 -2.49 -0.28 -17.25
CA LYS A 224 -1.08 -0.30 -16.82
C LYS A 224 -0.34 0.89 -17.41
N THR A 225 0.32 1.67 -16.57
CA THR A 225 1.22 2.76 -16.99
C THR A 225 2.65 2.47 -16.53
N PRO A 226 3.64 3.30 -16.90
CA PRO A 226 4.97 3.23 -16.31
C PRO A 226 5.02 3.44 -14.78
N ASP A 227 4.13 4.27 -14.23
CA ASP A 227 4.19 4.73 -12.84
C ASP A 227 3.11 4.12 -11.93
N TYR A 228 2.06 3.53 -12.48
CA TYR A 228 0.97 2.93 -11.70
C TYR A 228 0.15 1.90 -12.47
N VAL A 229 -0.64 1.13 -11.72
CA VAL A 229 -1.79 0.39 -12.26
C VAL A 229 -3.06 0.97 -11.69
N GLN A 230 -4.10 1.05 -12.51
CA GLN A 230 -5.41 1.51 -12.05
C GLN A 230 -6.52 0.60 -12.56
N VAL A 231 -7.61 0.56 -11.81
CA VAL A 231 -8.89 0.02 -12.24
C VAL A 231 -10.00 0.99 -11.87
N THR A 232 -10.80 1.37 -12.86
CA THR A 232 -11.93 2.29 -12.71
C THR A 232 -13.19 1.64 -13.22
N GLY A 233 -14.36 1.99 -12.70
CA GLY A 233 -15.58 1.42 -13.22
C GLY A 233 -16.83 1.77 -12.44
N VAL A 234 -17.91 1.09 -12.84
CA VAL A 234 -19.25 1.30 -12.33
C VAL A 234 -19.92 -0.02 -12.01
N GLY A 235 -20.86 -0.01 -11.07
CA GLY A 235 -21.43 -1.21 -10.52
C GLY A 235 -22.71 -0.99 -9.71
N ASP A 236 -23.21 -2.08 -9.16
CA ASP A 236 -24.22 -2.11 -8.10
C ASP A 236 -23.55 -2.57 -6.80
N PHE A 237 -22.88 -1.64 -6.13
CA PHE A 237 -22.10 -1.91 -4.92
C PHE A 237 -22.95 -2.03 -3.66
N THR A 238 -24.28 -1.93 -3.78
CA THR A 238 -25.20 -2.35 -2.72
C THR A 238 -25.06 -3.83 -2.38
N LYS A 239 -24.61 -4.62 -3.36
CA LYS A 239 -24.22 -6.04 -3.21
C LYS A 239 -22.92 -6.24 -2.42
N MET A 240 -22.22 -5.17 -2.08
CA MET A 240 -20.99 -5.14 -1.29
C MET A 240 -21.19 -4.42 0.05
N ASN A 241 -22.42 -4.45 0.59
CA ASN A 241 -22.79 -3.85 1.87
C ASN A 241 -22.75 -2.30 1.91
N ILE A 242 -22.68 -1.64 0.75
CA ILE A 242 -22.70 -0.17 0.67
C ILE A 242 -24.16 0.31 0.49
N PRO A 243 -24.72 1.14 1.38
CA PRO A 243 -26.08 1.63 1.23
C PRO A 243 -26.30 2.41 -0.07
N ALA A 244 -27.48 2.28 -0.68
CA ALA A 244 -27.83 3.09 -1.86
C ALA A 244 -27.78 4.59 -1.54
N GLY A 245 -27.27 5.39 -2.48
CA GLY A 245 -27.03 6.82 -2.32
C GLY A 245 -25.81 7.17 -1.47
N SER A 246 -24.94 6.20 -1.14
CA SER A 246 -23.69 6.50 -0.43
C SER A 246 -22.78 7.38 -1.30
N PRO A 247 -22.19 8.46 -0.77
CA PRO A 247 -21.21 9.24 -1.51
C PRO A 247 -19.94 8.42 -1.75
N GLU A 248 -19.14 8.85 -2.73
CA GLU A 248 -17.77 8.34 -2.89
C GLU A 248 -16.95 8.71 -1.65
N VAL A 249 -16.25 7.73 -1.09
CA VAL A 249 -15.38 7.90 0.08
C VAL A 249 -14.01 7.35 -0.26
N GLU A 250 -12.97 8.10 0.12
CA GLU A 250 -11.58 7.69 -0.02
C GLU A 250 -11.24 6.55 0.93
N LEU A 251 -10.50 5.58 0.41
CA LEU A 251 -9.77 4.58 1.15
C LEU A 251 -8.34 4.60 0.63
N ASP A 252 -7.36 4.64 1.52
CA ASP A 252 -5.99 4.85 1.14
C ASP A 252 -4.98 4.16 2.04
N SER A 253 -3.74 4.17 1.55
CA SER A 253 -2.61 3.50 2.18
C SER A 253 -2.02 4.26 3.37
N GLY A 254 -2.35 5.54 3.53
CA GLY A 254 -1.85 6.46 4.55
C GLY A 254 -2.73 6.46 5.79
N GLY A 255 -4.01 6.79 5.68
CA GLY A 255 -4.91 7.04 6.80
C GLY A 255 -4.39 8.12 7.77
N VAL A 256 -5.24 8.55 8.70
CA VAL A 256 -4.90 9.65 9.64
C VAL A 256 -3.71 9.31 10.56
N ASP A 257 -3.49 8.03 10.86
CA ASP A 257 -2.46 7.53 11.78
C ASP A 257 -1.30 6.78 11.09
N GLY A 258 -1.24 6.80 9.75
CA GLY A 258 -0.20 6.11 8.98
C GLY A 258 -0.43 4.60 8.83
N ARG A 259 -1.59 4.07 9.25
CA ARG A 259 -1.90 2.63 9.22
C ARG A 259 -2.81 2.24 8.05
N GLY A 260 -3.19 3.20 7.22
CA GLY A 260 -4.19 3.05 6.17
C GLY A 260 -5.63 2.99 6.70
N ASN A 261 -6.56 3.24 5.80
CA ASN A 261 -8.01 3.14 5.97
C ASN A 261 -8.55 2.35 4.75
N PRO A 262 -8.64 1.01 4.84
CA PRO A 262 -8.64 0.21 6.05
C PRO A 262 -7.30 -0.03 6.72
N ILE A 263 -7.38 -0.25 8.04
CA ILE A 263 -6.21 -0.68 8.81
C ILE A 263 -5.75 -2.03 8.28
N GLY A 264 -4.48 -2.11 7.90
CA GLY A 264 -3.93 -3.33 7.34
C GLY A 264 -4.42 -3.63 5.91
N GLY A 265 -4.89 -2.60 5.19
CA GLY A 265 -5.11 -2.60 3.75
C GLY A 265 -3.80 -2.80 3.00
N LEU A 266 -3.30 -4.03 2.99
CA LEU A 266 -2.08 -4.38 2.28
C LEU A 266 -2.42 -4.72 0.85
N LEU A 267 -1.62 -4.19 -0.07
CA LEU A 267 -1.82 -4.35 -1.48
C LEU A 267 -0.63 -5.02 -2.15
N TYR A 268 -0.89 -6.09 -2.89
CA TYR A 268 0.15 -6.83 -3.62
C TYR A 268 -0.23 -7.02 -5.07
N GLY A 269 0.75 -6.99 -5.96
CA GLY A 269 0.55 -7.29 -7.37
C GLY A 269 1.73 -7.79 -8.16
N LYS A 270 1.45 -8.16 -9.41
CA LYS A 270 2.42 -8.80 -10.32
C LYS A 270 2.85 -7.92 -11.48
N THR A 271 2.16 -6.79 -11.69
CA THR A 271 2.30 -5.97 -12.88
C THR A 271 3.71 -5.39 -13.07
N PHE A 272 4.40 -5.14 -11.96
CA PHE A 272 5.71 -4.49 -11.89
C PHE A 272 6.80 -5.36 -11.24
N GLY A 273 6.50 -6.61 -10.91
CA GLY A 273 7.42 -7.51 -10.23
C GLY A 273 6.69 -8.69 -9.62
N SER A 274 7.40 -9.79 -9.33
CA SER A 274 6.76 -10.99 -8.77
C SER A 274 6.28 -10.75 -7.33
N ALA A 275 4.97 -10.62 -7.14
CA ALA A 275 4.34 -10.43 -5.82
C ALA A 275 4.85 -9.19 -5.07
N LEU A 276 4.90 -8.06 -5.80
CA LEU A 276 5.32 -6.76 -5.31
C LEU A 276 4.26 -6.14 -4.39
N GLN A 277 4.66 -5.61 -3.23
CA GLN A 277 3.72 -4.88 -2.37
C GLN A 277 3.58 -3.43 -2.82
N TYR A 278 2.43 -3.01 -3.35
CA TYR A 278 2.20 -1.60 -3.66
C TYR A 278 1.93 -0.82 -2.37
N HIS A 279 2.86 0.06 -2.00
CA HIS A 279 2.81 0.79 -0.74
C HIS A 279 1.99 2.07 -0.81
N GLU A 280 1.94 2.70 -1.98
CA GLU A 280 1.13 3.88 -2.23
C GLU A 280 -0.04 3.48 -3.12
N TRP A 281 -1.23 3.66 -2.58
CA TRP A 281 -2.46 3.40 -3.29
C TRP A 281 -3.57 4.27 -2.70
N VAL A 282 -4.50 4.63 -3.57
CA VAL A 282 -5.70 5.38 -3.22
C VAL A 282 -6.87 4.79 -4.00
N SER A 283 -8.04 4.80 -3.37
CA SER A 283 -9.26 4.32 -3.98
C SER A 283 -10.46 5.08 -3.49
N PHE A 284 -11.48 5.15 -4.31
CA PHE A 284 -12.77 5.69 -3.93
C PHE A 284 -13.83 4.69 -4.33
N ILE A 285 -14.84 4.54 -3.48
CA ILE A 285 -15.98 3.68 -3.77
C ILE A 285 -17.26 4.34 -3.25
N SER A 286 -18.33 4.24 -4.03
CA SER A 286 -19.70 4.61 -3.68
C SER A 286 -20.62 3.41 -3.90
N ASP A 287 -21.93 3.62 -3.87
CA ASP A 287 -22.90 2.58 -4.25
C ASP A 287 -22.90 2.27 -5.76
N GLN A 288 -22.31 3.14 -6.59
CA GLN A 288 -22.39 3.07 -8.06
C GLN A 288 -21.04 3.11 -8.79
N THR A 289 -20.03 3.72 -8.19
CA THR A 289 -18.73 3.97 -8.84
C THR A 289 -17.61 3.45 -7.98
N PHE A 290 -16.53 3.01 -8.63
CA PHE A 290 -15.27 2.77 -7.95
C PHE A 290 -14.11 3.23 -8.83
N CYS A 291 -13.02 3.55 -8.18
CA CYS A 291 -11.73 3.75 -8.79
C CYS A 291 -10.66 3.39 -7.79
N PHE A 292 -9.58 2.82 -8.30
CA PHE A 292 -8.49 2.33 -7.50
C PHE A 292 -7.21 2.53 -8.32
N THR A 293 -6.18 3.11 -7.70
CA THR A 293 -4.86 3.24 -8.33
C THR A 293 -3.76 2.85 -7.35
N ALA A 294 -2.75 2.15 -7.84
CA ALA A 294 -1.58 1.71 -7.09
C ALA A 294 -0.31 2.16 -7.78
N CYS A 295 0.46 2.98 -7.08
CA CYS A 295 1.58 3.69 -7.66
C CYS A 295 2.92 3.08 -7.24
N ILE A 296 3.89 3.18 -8.14
CA ILE A 296 5.26 2.73 -7.95
C ILE A 296 6.24 3.86 -8.28
N GLY A 297 7.51 3.64 -7.95
CA GLY A 297 8.56 4.58 -8.30
C GLY A 297 8.65 5.80 -7.38
N PRO A 298 9.51 6.77 -7.74
CA PRO A 298 9.82 7.92 -6.88
C PRO A 298 8.63 8.87 -6.69
N GLU A 299 7.77 8.97 -7.69
CA GLU A 299 6.58 9.85 -7.71
C GLU A 299 5.31 9.14 -7.21
N ALA A 300 5.44 7.95 -6.60
CA ALA A 300 4.27 7.17 -6.19
C ALA A 300 3.33 7.95 -5.26
N ALA A 301 3.87 8.77 -4.35
CA ALA A 301 3.08 9.57 -3.42
C ALA A 301 2.36 10.76 -4.09
N SER A 302 2.88 11.26 -5.22
CA SER A 302 2.25 12.36 -5.97
C SER A 302 1.18 11.85 -6.93
N HIS A 303 1.34 10.64 -7.48
CA HIS A 303 0.30 9.96 -8.27
C HIS A 303 -0.79 9.28 -7.44
N CYS A 304 -0.49 8.82 -6.23
CA CYS A 304 -1.43 8.25 -5.27
C CYS A 304 -1.48 9.12 -4.02
N ASN A 305 -1.97 10.35 -4.17
CA ASN A 305 -2.02 11.30 -3.06
C ASN A 305 -3.22 11.00 -2.14
N HIS A 306 -3.09 11.34 -0.86
CA HIS A 306 -4.04 11.03 0.21
C HIS A 306 -4.54 12.32 0.92
N ILE A 307 -4.70 13.40 0.14
CA ILE A 307 -5.14 14.73 0.65
C ILE A 307 -6.33 15.30 -0.12
N TYR A 308 -6.92 14.51 -1.01
CA TYR A 308 -7.97 14.93 -1.95
C TYR A 308 -9.22 14.07 -1.76
N ASP A 309 -9.55 13.80 -0.50
CA ASP A 309 -10.51 12.81 -0.01
C ASP A 309 -11.96 13.10 -0.47
N GLU A 310 -12.26 14.36 -0.80
CA GLU A 310 -13.59 14.88 -1.16
C GLU A 310 -13.72 15.10 -2.68
N MET A 311 -12.65 14.85 -3.44
CA MET A 311 -12.60 15.13 -4.88
C MET A 311 -13.21 14.01 -5.73
N GLY A 312 -13.25 12.79 -5.20
CA GLY A 312 -13.88 11.63 -5.84
C GLY A 312 -13.12 11.06 -7.03
N CYS A 313 -13.73 10.07 -7.69
CA CYS A 313 -13.07 9.25 -8.70
C CYS A 313 -12.66 10.03 -9.95
N ASN A 314 -13.57 10.80 -10.52
CA ASN A 314 -13.32 11.51 -11.78
C ASN A 314 -12.25 12.58 -11.67
N TRP A 315 -12.02 13.13 -10.47
CA TRP A 315 -11.01 14.15 -10.24
C TRP A 315 -9.64 13.53 -9.90
N ASN A 316 -9.61 12.56 -8.98
CA ASN A 316 -8.36 11.93 -8.53
C ASN A 316 -7.82 10.93 -9.54
N ILE A 317 -8.68 10.12 -10.17
CA ILE A 317 -8.31 8.99 -11.02
C ILE A 317 -9.05 9.11 -12.37
N PRO A 318 -8.70 10.11 -13.21
CA PRO A 318 -9.38 10.33 -14.49
C PRO A 318 -9.11 9.18 -15.47
N ALA A 319 -10.19 8.56 -15.97
CA ALA A 319 -10.15 7.32 -16.75
C ALA A 319 -11.45 7.06 -17.51
N ASN A 320 -11.56 5.88 -18.14
CA ASN A 320 -12.83 5.36 -18.64
C ASN A 320 -13.65 4.75 -17.50
N TYR A 321 -14.91 5.18 -17.36
CA TYR A 321 -15.91 4.66 -16.40
C TYR A 321 -17.14 4.10 -17.11
N GLY A 322 -17.04 3.79 -18.40
CA GLY A 322 -18.15 3.38 -19.24
C GLY A 322 -18.84 2.10 -18.75
N ALA A 323 -20.15 2.17 -18.54
CA ALA A 323 -20.96 0.98 -18.33
C ALA A 323 -20.93 0.09 -19.59
N GLY A 324 -20.85 -1.23 -19.39
CA GLY A 324 -20.72 -2.23 -20.44
C GLY A 324 -19.30 -2.36 -21.01
N VAL A 325 -18.36 -1.54 -20.55
CA VAL A 325 -16.95 -1.64 -20.94
C VAL A 325 -16.22 -2.51 -19.93
N PHE A 326 -15.57 -3.57 -20.41
CA PHE A 326 -14.64 -4.38 -19.64
C PHE A 326 -13.37 -4.55 -20.45
N GLU A 327 -12.32 -3.82 -20.11
CA GLU A 327 -11.10 -3.81 -20.92
C GLU A 327 -9.83 -3.65 -20.11
N SER A 328 -8.73 -4.16 -20.67
CA SER A 328 -7.38 -4.04 -20.12
C SER A 328 -6.49 -3.36 -21.13
N CYS A 329 -5.89 -2.23 -20.77
CA CYS A 329 -5.11 -1.40 -21.67
C CYS A 329 -3.71 -1.11 -21.11
N ASP A 330 -2.79 -0.77 -22.01
CA ASP A 330 -1.63 0.04 -21.67
C ASP A 330 -2.05 1.52 -21.66
N GLY A 331 -1.35 2.38 -20.93
CA GLY A 331 -1.64 3.81 -20.93
C GLY A 331 -0.47 4.68 -20.51
N ASP A 332 -0.61 5.97 -20.80
CA ASP A 332 0.34 6.99 -20.34
C ASP A 332 0.11 7.29 -18.86
N SER A 333 1.18 7.69 -18.16
CA SER A 333 1.07 8.17 -16.78
C SER A 333 0.27 9.47 -16.72
N ALA A 334 -0.72 9.54 -15.83
CA ALA A 334 -1.46 10.75 -15.52
C ALA A 334 -0.55 11.86 -14.98
N GLN A 335 -1.03 13.10 -15.09
CA GLN A 335 -0.46 14.19 -14.31
C GLN A 335 -0.67 13.91 -12.82
N PRO A 336 0.31 14.21 -11.94
CA PRO A 336 0.15 14.02 -10.50
C PRO A 336 -1.06 14.78 -9.95
N MET A 337 -1.74 14.18 -8.97
CA MET A 337 -2.98 14.73 -8.42
C MET A 337 -2.74 16.14 -7.86
N GLY A 338 -3.57 17.09 -8.30
CA GLY A 338 -3.52 18.48 -7.84
C GLY A 338 -2.37 19.33 -8.37
N VAL A 339 -1.54 18.83 -9.31
CA VAL A 339 -0.42 19.58 -9.89
C VAL A 339 -0.80 20.20 -11.23
N TYR A 340 -1.02 21.52 -11.24
CA TYR A 340 -1.41 22.29 -12.42
C TYR A 340 -0.26 23.18 -12.90
N GLY A 341 0.54 22.67 -13.83
CA GLY A 341 1.72 23.35 -14.34
C GLY A 341 2.76 23.52 -13.23
N THR A 342 2.97 24.75 -12.77
CA THR A 342 3.87 25.07 -11.65
C THR A 342 3.15 25.30 -10.33
N SER A 343 1.84 25.06 -10.26
CA SER A 343 1.02 25.29 -9.06
C SER A 343 0.48 23.98 -8.50
N THR A 344 0.29 23.94 -7.18
CA THR A 344 -0.32 22.80 -6.48
C THR A 344 -1.61 23.26 -5.83
N PHE A 345 -2.72 22.60 -6.17
CA PHE A 345 -4.00 22.75 -5.51
C PHE A 345 -3.99 22.01 -4.18
N HIS A 346 -4.62 22.59 -3.17
CA HIS A 346 -4.91 21.91 -1.91
C HIS A 346 -6.41 21.96 -1.66
N GLN A 347 -6.99 20.83 -1.27
CA GLN A 347 -8.40 20.73 -0.95
C GLN A 347 -8.80 21.79 0.10
N GLY A 348 -10.00 22.34 -0.05
CA GLY A 348 -10.52 23.42 0.80
C GLY A 348 -10.13 24.83 0.34
N GLN A 349 -9.33 24.97 -0.71
CA GLN A 349 -9.12 26.27 -1.36
C GLN A 349 -10.42 26.83 -1.96
N PRO A 350 -10.56 28.16 -2.10
CA PRO A 350 -11.82 28.80 -2.53
C PRO A 350 -12.31 28.38 -3.93
N GLN A 351 -11.39 27.94 -4.78
CA GLN A 351 -11.69 27.50 -6.13
C GLN A 351 -11.03 26.15 -6.38
N THR A 352 -11.87 25.15 -6.59
CA THR A 352 -11.44 23.82 -7.01
C THR A 352 -11.21 23.81 -8.53
N PRO A 353 -10.00 23.47 -9.02
CA PRO A 353 -9.73 23.35 -10.44
C PRO A 353 -10.43 22.14 -11.05
N SER A 354 -10.63 22.16 -12.37
CA SER A 354 -11.16 21.02 -13.11
C SER A 354 -10.23 19.80 -13.00
N PRO A 355 -10.77 18.57 -13.07
CA PRO A 355 -9.96 17.36 -13.17
C PRO A 355 -8.90 17.44 -14.27
N HIS A 356 -7.77 16.75 -14.07
CA HIS A 356 -6.86 16.48 -15.17
C HIS A 356 -7.56 15.64 -16.25
N PRO A 357 -7.20 15.80 -17.54
CA PRO A 357 -7.71 14.94 -18.58
C PRO A 357 -7.29 13.49 -18.33
N ALA A 358 -8.16 12.54 -18.68
CA ALA A 358 -7.80 11.13 -18.67
C ALA A 358 -6.60 10.89 -19.60
N PRO A 359 -5.56 10.16 -19.16
CA PRO A 359 -4.43 9.83 -20.01
C PRO A 359 -4.84 8.95 -21.18
N SER A 360 -4.01 8.93 -22.22
CA SER A 360 -4.28 8.06 -23.36
C SER A 360 -4.21 6.58 -22.95
N SER A 361 -5.13 5.77 -23.48
CA SER A 361 -5.12 4.32 -23.34
C SER A 361 -4.91 3.69 -24.71
N SER A 362 -4.15 2.61 -24.77
CA SER A 362 -3.77 1.91 -25.99
C SER A 362 -3.70 0.40 -25.76
N ASN A 363 -3.59 -0.38 -26.84
CA ASN A 363 -3.53 -1.85 -26.79
C ASN A 363 -4.67 -2.51 -25.97
N CYS A 364 -5.84 -1.89 -25.96
CA CYS A 364 -6.97 -2.32 -25.15
C CYS A 364 -7.51 -3.68 -25.59
N GLN A 365 -7.61 -4.60 -24.64
CA GLN A 365 -8.20 -5.91 -24.80
C GLN A 365 -9.53 -5.96 -24.06
N ALA A 366 -10.62 -5.97 -24.83
CA ALA A 366 -11.97 -6.03 -24.28
C ALA A 366 -12.41 -7.48 -24.03
N ILE A 367 -13.16 -7.67 -22.95
CA ILE A 367 -13.87 -8.91 -22.63
C ILE A 367 -15.37 -8.61 -22.49
N PRO A 368 -16.26 -9.62 -22.60
CA PRO A 368 -17.70 -9.36 -22.46
C PRO A 368 -18.12 -8.97 -21.05
N THR A 369 -17.49 -9.55 -20.02
CA THR A 369 -17.77 -9.31 -18.60
C THR A 369 -16.66 -9.89 -17.74
N VAL A 370 -16.47 -9.33 -16.56
CA VAL A 370 -15.72 -9.98 -15.47
C VAL A 370 -16.59 -11.04 -14.81
N SER A 371 -16.04 -12.22 -14.53
CA SER A 371 -16.75 -13.32 -13.87
C SER A 371 -15.95 -13.88 -12.69
N SER A 372 -16.67 -14.16 -11.61
CA SER A 372 -16.13 -14.86 -10.44
C SER A 372 -16.00 -16.36 -10.66
N VAL A 373 -15.04 -16.77 -11.52
CA VAL A 373 -14.71 -18.19 -11.71
C VAL A 373 -13.51 -18.56 -10.83
N SER A 374 -13.50 -19.79 -10.28
CA SER A 374 -12.34 -20.34 -9.56
C SER A 374 -11.15 -20.56 -10.48
N LEU A 375 -9.96 -20.15 -10.03
CA LEU A 375 -8.67 -20.39 -10.69
C LEU A 375 -8.43 -21.86 -11.08
N ASN A 376 -9.05 -22.81 -10.35
CA ASN A 376 -8.94 -24.24 -10.61
C ASN A 376 -9.68 -24.72 -11.86
N LEU A 377 -10.61 -23.94 -12.43
CA LEU A 377 -11.38 -24.32 -13.62
C LEU A 377 -10.75 -23.84 -14.93
N ARG A 378 -9.86 -22.84 -14.92
CA ARG A 378 -9.21 -22.35 -16.16
C ARG A 378 -8.04 -23.21 -16.64
N ARG A 379 -7.48 -24.07 -15.78
CA ARG A 379 -6.28 -24.88 -16.11
C ARG A 379 -6.59 -26.25 -16.71
N GLY A 380 -7.86 -26.62 -16.86
CA GLY A 380 -8.28 -27.91 -17.39
C GLY A 380 -9.42 -27.77 -18.38
N THR A 381 -9.11 -27.99 -19.66
CA THR A 381 -10.01 -28.44 -20.74
C THR A 381 -11.10 -27.47 -21.23
N GLY A 382 -11.05 -27.17 -22.53
CA GLY A 382 -12.09 -26.46 -23.29
C GLY A 382 -13.37 -27.28 -23.46
N HIS A 383 -14.09 -27.54 -22.36
CA HIS A 383 -15.49 -27.97 -22.43
C HIS A 383 -16.22 -27.63 -21.12
N LEU A 384 -17.30 -26.86 -21.24
CA LEU A 384 -18.22 -26.57 -20.13
C LEU A 384 -19.05 -27.84 -19.85
N GLU A 385 -18.69 -28.62 -18.85
CA GLU A 385 -19.61 -29.60 -18.27
C GLU A 385 -20.35 -29.00 -17.07
N ASN A 386 -21.67 -28.93 -17.21
CA ASN A 386 -22.62 -28.56 -16.17
C ASN A 386 -22.59 -29.63 -15.05
N VAL A 387 -21.93 -29.36 -13.93
CA VAL A 387 -22.01 -30.26 -12.76
C VAL A 387 -23.13 -29.78 -11.85
N GLY A 388 -24.22 -30.56 -11.86
CA GLY A 388 -25.40 -30.39 -11.01
C GLY A 388 -25.09 -30.47 -9.52
N ARG A 389 -25.87 -29.72 -8.75
CA ARG A 389 -25.80 -29.53 -7.30
C ARG A 389 -26.05 -30.85 -6.56
N VAL A 390 -25.03 -31.42 -5.91
CA VAL A 390 -25.20 -32.51 -4.94
C VAL A 390 -25.10 -31.94 -3.53
N THR A 391 -26.20 -32.00 -2.80
CA THR A 391 -26.29 -31.65 -1.38
C THR A 391 -25.74 -32.82 -0.55
N PRO A 392 -24.69 -32.66 0.27
CA PRO A 392 -24.19 -33.76 1.08
C PRO A 392 -25.00 -33.89 2.38
N THR A 393 -25.63 -35.05 2.58
CA THR A 393 -26.19 -35.47 3.87
C THR A 393 -25.09 -36.17 4.67
N PRO A 394 -24.80 -35.79 5.92
CA PRO A 394 -23.76 -36.45 6.71
C PRO A 394 -24.29 -37.75 7.32
N THR A 395 -23.60 -38.87 7.08
CA THR A 395 -23.81 -40.13 7.81
C THR A 395 -22.63 -40.35 8.75
N ILE A 396 -22.89 -40.32 10.05
CA ILE A 396 -21.92 -40.67 11.10
C ILE A 396 -21.87 -42.19 11.19
N VAL A 397 -20.70 -42.79 11.02
CA VAL A 397 -20.45 -44.20 11.30
C VAL A 397 -19.64 -44.29 12.59
N LEU A 398 -20.24 -44.87 13.63
CA LEU A 398 -19.55 -45.20 14.88
C LEU A 398 -18.71 -46.48 14.70
N PRO A 399 -17.50 -46.57 15.26
CA PRO A 399 -16.69 -47.77 15.17
C PRO A 399 -17.22 -48.84 16.13
N THR A 400 -17.34 -50.08 15.67
CA THR A 400 -17.54 -51.26 16.52
C THR A 400 -16.20 -51.73 17.10
N ILE A 401 -16.30 -52.22 18.33
CA ILE A 401 -15.28 -52.60 19.33
C ILE A 401 -14.10 -53.40 18.76
#